data_AF-A0A356VRV2-F1
#
_entry.id   AF-A0A356VRV2-F1
#
_cell.length_a   1.000
_cell.length_b   1.000
_cell.length_c   1.000
_cell.angle_alpha   90.00
_cell.angle_beta   90.00
_cell.angle_gamma   90.00
#
_symmetry.space_group_name_H-M   'P 1'
#
loop_
_entity.id
_entity.type
_entity.pdbx_description
1 polymer ?
#
loop_
_entity_poly.entity_id
_entity_poly.type
_entity_poly.pdbx_seq_one_letter_code
_entity_poly.pdbx_strand_id
1 'polypeptide(L)'
;MKKSKIKPFFMIVSGLIVAIVIWLLMQGQSHTTLPGKPSAYESFNFNLQSADGKVTMDDFENKWVYLYVGYTFCPDICPTNLASLSNAYRQLSEEEKQHIQIILVSVDPDRDTPEHLKKYSGYFDMDMIGLTGNREEIDAVVNALGAVYIINKDEEKHYSVDHSAFTYVISPAKKLVETLPHETTPEEFLTSFKSALQQNVNQDLNQTLN
;
A
#
# COMPACT_ATOMS: atom_id res chain seq x y z
N MET A 1 67.63 -17.14 34.83
CA MET A 1 66.16 -16.93 34.97
C MET A 1 65.49 -17.20 33.61
N LYS A 2 64.33 -17.87 33.63
CA LYS A 2 63.78 -18.77 32.58
C LYS A 2 63.03 -17.98 31.47
N LYS A 3 63.50 -17.99 30.22
CA LYS A 3 62.77 -17.44 29.06
C LYS A 3 61.61 -18.38 28.67
N SER A 4 60.36 -17.95 28.80
CA SER A 4 59.19 -18.74 28.40
C SER A 4 59.05 -18.76 26.87
N LYS A 5 59.13 -19.96 26.29
CA LYS A 5 58.77 -20.19 24.88
C LYS A 5 57.25 -20.28 24.78
N ILE A 6 56.59 -19.17 24.47
CA ILE A 6 55.18 -19.19 24.06
C ILE A 6 55.14 -19.95 22.73
N LYS A 7 54.49 -21.13 22.73
CA LYS A 7 54.45 -22.00 21.54
C LYS A 7 53.65 -21.30 20.43
N PRO A 8 54.09 -21.37 19.15
CA PRO A 8 53.44 -20.70 18.02
C PRO A 8 51.96 -21.09 17.85
N PHE A 9 51.56 -22.23 18.43
CA PHE A 9 50.18 -22.70 18.50
C PHE A 9 49.24 -21.72 19.23
N PHE A 10 49.69 -21.04 20.29
CA PHE A 10 48.83 -20.12 21.06
C PHE A 10 48.51 -18.82 20.30
N MET A 11 49.42 -18.39 19.42
CA MET A 11 49.28 -17.18 18.62
C MET A 11 48.32 -17.39 17.42
N ILE A 12 48.28 -18.60 16.88
CA ILE A 12 47.35 -18.96 15.79
C ILE A 12 45.92 -19.08 16.32
N VAL A 13 45.74 -19.69 17.50
CA VAL A 13 44.42 -19.84 18.13
C VAL A 13 43.83 -18.48 18.52
N SER A 14 44.63 -17.54 19.05
CA SER A 14 44.12 -16.20 19.36
C SER A 14 43.73 -15.42 18.10
N GLY A 15 44.47 -15.58 17.00
CA GLY A 15 44.14 -14.94 15.72
C GLY A 15 42.81 -15.43 15.13
N LEU A 16 42.55 -16.74 15.20
CA LEU A 16 41.28 -17.32 14.74
C LEU A 16 40.08 -16.86 15.58
N ILE A 17 40.24 -16.76 16.90
CA ILE A 17 39.17 -16.27 17.78
C ILE A 17 38.83 -14.80 17.46
N VAL A 18 39.85 -13.95 17.26
CA VAL A 18 39.62 -12.55 16.88
C VAL A 18 38.94 -12.44 15.51
N ALA A 19 39.34 -13.25 14.53
CA ALA A 19 38.70 -13.26 13.21
C ALA A 19 37.24 -13.72 13.27
N ILE A 20 36.92 -14.74 14.09
CA ILE A 20 35.55 -15.21 14.30
C ILE A 20 34.70 -14.16 15.02
N VAL A 21 35.25 -13.48 16.03
CA VAL A 21 34.55 -12.39 16.72
C VAL A 21 34.31 -11.21 15.79
N ILE A 22 35.28 -10.81 14.96
CA ILE A 22 35.08 -9.77 13.94
C ILE A 22 34.01 -10.20 12.91
N TRP A 23 34.06 -11.45 12.44
CA TRP A 23 33.05 -11.97 11.52
C TRP A 23 31.64 -12.02 12.13
N LEU A 24 31.52 -12.34 13.42
CA LEU A 24 30.26 -12.29 14.16
C LEU A 24 29.76 -10.85 14.36
N LEU A 25 30.66 -9.91 14.65
CA LEU A 25 30.33 -8.48 14.76
C LEU A 25 29.92 -7.88 13.41
N MET A 26 30.49 -8.35 12.31
CA MET A 26 30.08 -7.94 10.95
C MET A 26 28.74 -8.55 10.52
N GLN A 27 28.35 -9.71 11.05
CA GLN A 27 27.02 -10.30 10.81
C GLN A 27 25.89 -9.58 11.57
N GLY A 28 26.21 -8.81 12.63
CA GLY A 28 25.25 -8.11 13.47
C GLY A 28 24.72 -6.78 12.93
N GLN A 29 25.16 -6.34 11.75
CA GLN A 29 24.59 -5.17 11.07
C GLN A 29 23.66 -5.63 9.96
N SER A 30 22.56 -6.28 10.34
CA SER A 30 21.37 -6.26 9.50
C SER A 30 20.93 -4.81 9.41
N HIS A 31 21.30 -4.13 8.32
CA HIS A 31 20.71 -2.85 7.97
C HIS A 31 19.20 -3.08 7.88
N THR A 32 18.46 -2.63 8.88
CA THR A 32 17.04 -2.34 8.74
C THR A 32 16.97 -1.21 7.73
N THR A 33 16.98 -1.54 6.45
CA THR A 33 16.60 -0.61 5.39
C THR A 33 15.17 -0.23 5.70
N LEU A 34 15.00 0.94 6.31
CA LEU A 34 13.72 1.63 6.29
C LEU A 34 13.31 1.70 4.81
N PRO A 35 12.10 1.25 4.43
CA PRO A 35 11.64 1.42 3.06
C PRO A 35 11.74 2.90 2.73
N GLY A 36 12.65 3.24 1.81
CA GLY A 36 12.80 4.60 1.33
C GLY A 36 11.49 5.03 0.70
N LYS A 37 11.06 6.27 0.96
CA LYS A 37 9.92 6.89 0.29
C LYS A 37 10.04 6.62 -1.22
N PRO A 38 9.05 5.97 -1.86
CA PRO A 38 9.15 5.62 -3.27
C PRO A 38 9.44 6.88 -4.08
N SER A 39 10.38 6.75 -5.02
CA SER A 39 10.71 7.81 -5.95
C SER A 39 9.43 8.21 -6.68
N ALA A 40 9.16 9.51 -6.81
CA ALA A 40 8.00 10.05 -7.55
C ALA A 40 7.96 9.63 -9.04
N TYR A 41 8.95 8.87 -9.51
CA TYR A 41 9.11 8.37 -10.86
C TYR A 41 8.85 6.87 -11.01
N GLU A 42 8.60 6.14 -9.92
CA GLU A 42 8.36 4.70 -9.97
C GLU A 42 6.89 4.39 -10.26
N SER A 43 6.66 3.47 -11.20
CA SER A 43 5.31 3.05 -11.58
C SER A 43 4.70 2.22 -10.45
N PHE A 44 3.58 2.70 -9.90
CA PHE A 44 2.81 2.00 -8.90
C PHE A 44 2.20 0.73 -9.48
N ASN A 45 2.51 -0.41 -8.89
CA ASN A 45 1.93 -1.70 -9.25
C ASN A 45 1.59 -2.47 -7.98
N PHE A 46 0.58 -3.32 -8.09
CA PHE A 46 0.23 -4.29 -7.05
C PHE A 46 -0.14 -5.62 -7.67
N ASN A 47 -0.13 -6.64 -6.81
CA ASN A 47 -0.62 -7.96 -7.15
C ASN A 47 -1.36 -8.51 -5.93
N LEU A 48 -2.69 -8.46 -5.98
CA LEU A 48 -3.57 -8.78 -4.87
C LEU A 48 -4.67 -9.74 -5.31
N GLN A 49 -5.47 -10.20 -4.35
CA GLN A 49 -6.52 -11.17 -4.53
C GLN A 49 -7.90 -10.54 -4.26
N SER A 50 -8.81 -10.72 -5.21
CA SER A 50 -10.25 -10.51 -5.03
C SER A 50 -10.97 -11.86 -4.94
N ALA A 51 -12.28 -11.86 -4.64
CA ALA A 51 -13.07 -13.09 -4.69
C ALA A 51 -13.19 -13.69 -6.11
N ASP A 52 -12.95 -12.90 -7.16
CA ASP A 52 -13.06 -13.33 -8.55
C ASP A 52 -11.72 -13.75 -9.16
N GLY A 53 -10.62 -13.56 -8.43
CA GLY A 53 -9.28 -13.93 -8.88
C GLY A 53 -8.23 -12.89 -8.52
N LYS A 54 -7.03 -13.13 -9.05
CA LYS A 54 -5.88 -12.22 -8.93
C LYS A 54 -6.17 -10.93 -9.70
N VAL A 55 -5.81 -9.79 -9.09
CA VAL A 55 -6.02 -8.44 -9.63
C VAL A 55 -4.71 -7.67 -9.57
N THR A 56 -4.44 -6.91 -10.61
CA THR A 56 -3.22 -6.11 -10.80
C THR A 56 -3.57 -4.72 -11.31
N MET A 57 -2.59 -3.81 -11.32
CA MET A 57 -2.79 -2.48 -11.93
C MET A 57 -3.01 -2.53 -13.45
N ASP A 58 -2.66 -3.63 -14.13
CA ASP A 58 -2.92 -3.80 -15.58
C ASP A 58 -4.41 -4.01 -15.88
N ASP A 59 -5.22 -4.42 -14.90
CA ASP A 59 -6.66 -4.61 -15.10
C ASP A 59 -7.42 -3.28 -15.21
N PHE A 60 -6.76 -2.15 -14.93
CA PHE A 60 -7.34 -0.81 -14.87
C PHE A 60 -6.69 0.16 -15.86
N GLU A 61 -6.24 -0.34 -17.01
CA GLU A 61 -5.76 0.50 -18.11
C GLU A 61 -6.78 1.60 -18.45
N ASN A 62 -6.28 2.82 -18.67
CA ASN A 62 -7.09 4.02 -18.98
C ASN A 62 -8.05 4.48 -17.88
N LYS A 63 -8.02 3.89 -16.68
CA LYS A 63 -8.81 4.34 -15.53
C LYS A 63 -7.98 5.06 -14.49
N TRP A 64 -8.60 6.05 -13.84
CA TRP A 64 -8.13 6.59 -12.57
C TRP A 64 -8.50 5.63 -11.45
N VAL A 65 -7.52 5.21 -10.67
CA VAL A 65 -7.75 4.31 -9.53
C VAL A 65 -7.77 5.11 -8.24
N TYR A 66 -8.90 5.06 -7.54
CA TYR A 66 -9.06 5.59 -6.19
C TYR A 66 -8.91 4.42 -5.21
N LEU A 67 -7.69 4.27 -4.68
CA LEU A 67 -7.31 3.17 -3.80
C LEU A 67 -7.36 3.62 -2.35
N TYR A 68 -8.25 3.02 -1.57
CA TYR A 68 -8.35 3.23 -0.13
C TYR A 68 -7.70 2.08 0.63
N VAL A 69 -6.78 2.40 1.54
CA VAL A 69 -6.15 1.41 2.44
C VAL A 69 -6.93 1.37 3.75
N GLY A 70 -7.52 0.23 4.08
CA GLY A 70 -8.39 0.08 5.25
C GLY A 70 -8.57 -1.36 5.72
N TYR A 71 -9.62 -1.62 6.49
CA TYR A 71 -10.05 -2.96 6.90
C TYR A 71 -11.52 -2.92 7.33
N THR A 72 -12.26 -4.03 7.18
CA THR A 72 -13.73 -4.01 7.34
C THR A 72 -14.20 -3.87 8.79
N PHE A 73 -13.33 -4.17 9.76
CA PHE A 73 -13.63 -4.10 11.20
C PHE A 73 -13.32 -2.74 11.83
N CYS A 74 -12.94 -1.73 11.03
CA CYS A 74 -12.73 -0.38 11.51
C CYS A 74 -14.07 0.23 11.95
N PRO A 75 -14.23 0.65 13.22
CA PRO A 75 -15.54 0.97 13.77
C PRO A 75 -16.13 2.30 13.28
N ASP A 76 -15.36 3.18 12.63
CA ASP A 76 -15.81 4.54 12.34
C ASP A 76 -15.25 5.15 11.04
N ILE A 77 -13.93 5.29 10.93
CA ILE A 77 -13.31 6.10 9.87
C ILE A 77 -13.49 5.49 8.47
N CYS A 78 -13.32 4.17 8.33
CA CYS A 78 -13.47 3.47 7.04
C CYS A 78 -14.88 3.62 6.44
N PRO A 79 -15.98 3.27 7.13
CA PRO A 79 -17.31 3.39 6.56
C PRO A 79 -17.68 4.84 6.22
N THR A 80 -17.23 5.82 7.01
CA THR A 80 -17.49 7.23 6.75
C THR A 80 -16.82 7.71 5.46
N ASN A 81 -15.52 7.42 5.26
CA ASN A 81 -14.82 7.80 4.02
C ASN A 81 -15.42 7.11 2.79
N LEU A 82 -15.71 5.81 2.88
CA LEU A 82 -16.31 5.05 1.78
C LEU A 82 -17.74 5.53 1.45
N ALA A 83 -18.51 5.97 2.44
CA ALA A 83 -19.81 6.59 2.22
C ALA A 83 -19.69 7.95 1.49
N SER A 84 -18.73 8.79 1.87
CA SER A 84 -18.44 10.04 1.14
C SER A 84 -18.03 9.78 -0.31
N LEU A 85 -17.16 8.80 -0.55
CA LEU A 85 -16.75 8.42 -1.89
C LEU A 85 -17.91 7.83 -2.71
N SER A 86 -18.77 7.01 -2.11
CA SER A 86 -20.01 6.54 -2.74
C SER A 86 -20.93 7.69 -3.14
N ASN A 87 -21.10 8.69 -2.26
CA ASN A 87 -21.91 9.87 -2.56
C ASN A 87 -21.34 10.68 -3.73
N ALA A 88 -20.01 10.78 -3.86
CA ALA A 88 -19.37 11.38 -5.02
C ALA A 88 -19.60 10.53 -6.28
N TYR A 89 -19.38 9.21 -6.19
CA TYR A 89 -19.53 8.29 -7.31
C TYR A 89 -20.92 8.31 -7.93
N ARG A 90 -21.98 8.42 -7.11
CA ARG A 90 -23.36 8.51 -7.60
C ARG A 90 -23.67 9.78 -8.39
N GLN A 91 -22.86 10.83 -8.22
CA GLN A 91 -23.00 12.09 -8.96
C GLN A 91 -22.27 12.09 -10.31
N LEU A 92 -21.44 11.07 -10.57
CA LEU A 92 -20.78 10.89 -11.86
C LEU A 92 -21.78 10.45 -12.93
N SER A 93 -21.59 10.96 -14.14
CA SER A 93 -22.25 10.44 -15.34
C SER A 93 -21.78 9.02 -15.67
N GLU A 94 -22.54 8.28 -16.48
CA GLU A 94 -22.15 6.93 -16.92
C GLU A 94 -20.85 6.93 -17.74
N GLU A 95 -20.55 8.02 -18.46
CA GLU A 95 -19.28 8.19 -19.17
C GLU A 95 -18.12 8.41 -18.19
N GLU A 96 -18.30 9.26 -17.19
CA GLU A 96 -17.30 9.49 -16.13
C GLU A 96 -16.99 8.20 -15.35
N LYS A 97 -18.01 7.39 -15.04
CA LYS A 97 -17.85 6.10 -14.34
C LYS A 97 -16.97 5.10 -15.09
N GLN A 98 -16.90 5.18 -16.42
CA GLN A 98 -16.02 4.30 -17.20
C GLN A 98 -14.53 4.61 -17.01
N HIS A 99 -14.21 5.82 -16.54
CA HIS A 99 -12.84 6.32 -16.38
C HIS A 99 -12.33 6.24 -14.93
N ILE A 100 -13.09 5.64 -14.01
CA ILE A 100 -12.72 5.50 -12.60
C ILE A 100 -12.86 4.05 -12.15
N GLN A 101 -11.97 3.63 -11.26
CA GLN A 101 -12.09 2.40 -10.48
C GLN A 101 -11.89 2.73 -9.00
N ILE A 102 -12.78 2.24 -8.14
CA ILE A 102 -12.62 2.35 -6.70
C ILE A 102 -12.12 1.00 -6.16
N ILE A 103 -11.10 1.04 -5.29
CA ILE A 103 -10.49 -0.15 -4.71
C ILE A 103 -10.35 0.03 -3.20
N LEU A 104 -10.81 -0.96 -2.44
CA LEU A 104 -10.47 -1.13 -1.02
C LEU A 104 -9.35 -2.18 -0.92
N VAL A 105 -8.17 -1.80 -0.45
CA VAL A 105 -7.11 -2.75 -0.06
C VAL A 105 -7.20 -2.97 1.44
N SER A 106 -7.52 -4.20 1.85
CA SER A 106 -7.51 -4.58 3.26
C SER A 106 -6.08 -4.83 3.74
N VAL A 107 -5.73 -4.29 4.91
CA VAL A 107 -4.49 -4.58 5.64
C VAL A 107 -4.64 -5.69 6.68
N ASP A 108 -5.80 -6.37 6.68
CA ASP A 108 -6.17 -7.38 7.66
C ASP A 108 -6.60 -8.72 7.01
N PRO A 109 -5.65 -9.46 6.42
CA PRO A 109 -5.96 -10.68 5.68
C PRO A 109 -6.48 -11.83 6.56
N ASP A 110 -6.31 -11.76 7.88
CA ASP A 110 -6.77 -12.80 8.80
C ASP A 110 -8.31 -12.75 9.00
N ARG A 111 -8.92 -11.56 8.89
CA ARG A 111 -10.36 -11.36 9.06
C ARG A 111 -11.07 -11.03 7.74
N ASP A 112 -10.39 -10.30 6.85
CA ASP A 112 -10.94 -9.83 5.58
C ASP A 112 -10.60 -10.80 4.44
N THR A 113 -11.34 -11.92 4.39
CA THR A 113 -11.22 -12.84 3.25
C THR A 113 -11.72 -12.19 1.95
N PRO A 114 -11.28 -12.66 0.77
CA PRO A 114 -11.76 -12.12 -0.50
C PRO A 114 -13.30 -12.12 -0.62
N GLU A 115 -13.97 -13.18 -0.16
CA GLU A 115 -15.44 -13.28 -0.18
C GLU A 115 -16.12 -12.32 0.80
N HIS A 116 -15.50 -12.07 1.95
CA HIS A 116 -15.98 -11.05 2.89
C HIS A 116 -15.90 -9.68 2.21
N LEU A 117 -14.73 -9.34 1.66
CA LEU A 117 -14.50 -8.06 1.01
C LEU A 117 -15.45 -7.84 -0.18
N LYS A 118 -15.75 -8.86 -0.98
CA LYS A 118 -16.76 -8.75 -2.05
C LYS A 118 -18.14 -8.38 -1.51
N LYS A 119 -18.55 -8.96 -0.38
CA LYS A 119 -19.83 -8.60 0.27
C LYS A 119 -19.79 -7.19 0.84
N TYR A 120 -18.71 -6.84 1.52
CA TYR A 120 -18.52 -5.51 2.11
C TYR A 120 -18.56 -4.41 1.05
N SER A 121 -17.86 -4.62 -0.07
CA SER A 121 -17.86 -3.66 -1.18
C SER A 121 -19.25 -3.48 -1.80
N GLY A 122 -20.06 -4.53 -1.84
CA GLY A 122 -21.43 -4.48 -2.32
C GLY A 122 -22.37 -3.59 -1.50
N TYR A 123 -21.99 -3.14 -0.30
CA TYR A 123 -22.82 -2.23 0.51
C TYR A 123 -22.75 -0.77 0.08
N PHE A 124 -21.79 -0.38 -0.77
CA PHE A 124 -21.48 1.03 -1.03
C PHE A 124 -22.06 1.60 -2.33
N ASP A 125 -22.99 0.94 -3.03
CA ASP A 125 -23.64 1.46 -4.27
C ASP A 125 -22.66 2.14 -5.26
N MET A 126 -21.44 1.60 -5.36
CA MET A 126 -20.37 2.08 -6.24
C MET A 126 -19.60 0.89 -6.80
N ASP A 127 -18.95 1.06 -7.95
CA ASP A 127 -18.11 0.01 -8.55
C ASP A 127 -16.79 -0.09 -7.78
N MET A 128 -16.87 -0.69 -6.59
CA MET A 128 -15.73 -0.91 -5.69
C MET A 128 -15.32 -2.38 -5.67
N ILE A 129 -14.03 -2.61 -5.84
CA ILE A 129 -13.41 -3.93 -5.69
C ILE A 129 -12.71 -3.99 -4.34
N GLY A 130 -12.99 -5.04 -3.57
CA GLY A 130 -12.28 -5.34 -2.34
C GLY A 130 -11.13 -6.32 -2.59
N LEU A 131 -9.93 -5.94 -2.17
CA LEU A 131 -8.69 -6.68 -2.38
C LEU A 131 -7.98 -6.98 -1.05
N THR A 132 -7.35 -8.13 -0.97
CA THR A 132 -6.46 -8.56 0.11
C THR A 132 -5.31 -9.37 -0.46
N GLY A 133 -4.38 -9.84 0.35
CA GLY A 133 -3.25 -10.64 -0.12
C GLY A 133 -2.52 -11.32 1.03
N ASN A 134 -1.38 -11.94 0.74
CA ASN A 134 -0.46 -12.29 1.81
C ASN A 134 0.18 -11.01 2.40
N ARG A 135 0.86 -11.16 3.53
CA ARG A 135 1.42 -10.04 4.27
C ARG A 135 2.43 -9.26 3.43
N GLU A 136 3.26 -9.98 2.69
CA GLU A 136 4.31 -9.41 1.85
C GLU A 136 3.73 -8.59 0.69
N GLU A 137 2.66 -9.06 0.06
CA GLU A 137 1.93 -8.35 -0.99
C GLU A 137 1.28 -7.06 -0.46
N ILE A 138 0.62 -7.14 0.70
CA ILE A 138 0.00 -5.97 1.36
C ILE A 138 1.07 -4.95 1.75
N ASP A 139 2.16 -5.40 2.37
CA ASP A 139 3.26 -4.53 2.80
C ASP A 139 3.92 -3.83 1.61
N ALA A 140 4.06 -4.51 0.47
CA ALA A 140 4.58 -3.90 -0.74
C ALA A 140 3.69 -2.75 -1.23
N VAL A 141 2.37 -2.94 -1.23
CA VAL A 141 1.40 -1.90 -1.63
C VAL A 141 1.44 -0.71 -0.67
N VAL A 142 1.37 -0.97 0.63
CA VAL A 142 1.40 0.06 1.67
C VAL A 142 2.68 0.89 1.56
N ASN A 143 3.84 0.24 1.42
CA ASN A 143 5.12 0.92 1.28
C ASN A 143 5.22 1.74 -0.02
N ALA A 144 4.71 1.21 -1.13
CA ALA A 144 4.68 1.89 -2.42
C ALA A 144 3.80 3.16 -2.40
N LEU A 145 2.80 3.21 -1.52
CA LEU A 145 1.97 4.39 -1.30
C LEU A 145 2.56 5.35 -0.23
N GLY A 146 3.63 4.96 0.45
CA GLY A 146 4.12 5.65 1.64
C GLY A 146 3.11 5.66 2.79
N ALA A 147 2.18 4.70 2.79
CA ALA A 147 1.21 4.48 3.85
C ALA A 147 1.87 3.78 5.04
N VAL A 148 1.22 3.81 6.20
CA VAL A 148 1.64 3.05 7.38
C VAL A 148 0.40 2.38 7.97
N TYR A 149 0.57 1.15 8.46
CA TYR A 149 -0.41 0.52 9.34
C TYR A 149 0.27 -0.20 10.50
N ILE A 150 -0.41 -0.29 11.64
CA ILE A 150 0.06 -0.92 12.88
C ILE A 150 -1.05 -1.81 13.41
N ILE A 151 -0.75 -3.08 13.64
CA ILE A 151 -1.71 -4.01 14.26
C ILE A 151 -1.52 -3.98 15.78
N ASN A 152 -2.50 -3.45 16.49
CA ASN A 152 -2.54 -3.37 17.94
C ASN A 152 -3.28 -4.57 18.51
N LYS A 153 -2.55 -5.60 18.94
CA LYS A 153 -3.14 -6.80 19.58
C LYS A 153 -3.37 -6.56 21.07
N ASP A 154 -4.63 -6.70 21.50
CA ASP A 154 -4.96 -6.76 22.94
C ASP A 154 -4.78 -8.19 23.47
N GLU A 155 -4.62 -8.32 24.79
CA GLU A 155 -4.46 -9.59 25.51
C GLU A 155 -5.68 -10.53 25.34
N GLU A 156 -6.85 -9.99 25.00
CA GLU A 156 -8.11 -10.72 24.84
C GLU A 156 -8.45 -11.14 23.38
N LYS A 157 -7.46 -11.18 22.47
CA LYS A 157 -7.63 -11.53 21.03
C LYS A 157 -8.46 -10.53 20.20
N HIS A 158 -8.92 -9.44 20.78
CA HIS A 158 -9.40 -8.29 20.01
C HIS A 158 -8.18 -7.50 19.54
N TYR A 159 -8.18 -7.06 18.29
CA TYR A 159 -7.13 -6.18 17.79
C TYR A 159 -7.67 -5.15 16.83
N SER A 160 -7.13 -3.93 16.93
CA SER A 160 -7.36 -2.84 15.99
C SER A 160 -6.18 -2.72 15.04
N VAL A 161 -6.41 -2.06 13.92
CA VAL A 161 -5.35 -1.66 13.02
C VAL A 161 -5.37 -0.14 12.92
N ASP A 162 -4.31 0.51 13.40
CA ASP A 162 -4.09 1.92 13.09
C ASP A 162 -3.60 1.98 11.65
N HIS A 163 -4.18 2.79 10.79
CA HIS A 163 -3.72 2.94 9.40
C HIS A 163 -3.85 4.37 8.92
N SER A 164 -3.01 4.74 7.95
CA SER A 164 -3.23 5.93 7.13
C SER A 164 -4.53 5.75 6.34
N ALA A 165 -5.64 6.28 6.85
CA ALA A 165 -6.96 6.21 6.24
C ALA A 165 -7.09 7.14 5.02
N PHE A 166 -6.09 7.16 4.14
CA PHE A 166 -6.10 8.00 2.96
C PHE A 166 -6.70 7.28 1.75
N THR A 167 -7.30 8.06 0.86
CA THR A 167 -7.61 7.62 -0.49
C THR A 167 -6.50 8.09 -1.43
N TYR A 168 -5.83 7.15 -2.09
CA TYR A 168 -4.72 7.40 -2.99
C TYR A 168 -5.23 7.45 -4.43
N VAL A 169 -4.98 8.56 -5.13
CA VAL A 169 -5.40 8.75 -6.52
C VAL A 169 -4.25 8.38 -7.43
N ILE A 170 -4.45 7.34 -8.23
CA ILE A 170 -3.44 6.79 -9.14
C ILE A 170 -3.91 7.00 -10.58
N SER A 171 -3.04 7.57 -11.41
CA SER A 171 -3.33 7.84 -12.82
C SER A 171 -3.30 6.59 -13.69
N PRO A 172 -3.86 6.65 -14.91
CA PRO A 172 -3.71 5.58 -15.90
C PRO A 172 -2.25 5.25 -16.24
N ALA A 173 -1.35 6.23 -16.10
CA ALA A 173 0.10 6.02 -16.24
C ALA A 173 0.73 5.34 -15.01
N LYS A 174 -0.10 4.82 -14.09
CA LYS A 174 0.28 4.13 -12.86
C LYS A 174 1.16 4.99 -11.95
N LYS A 175 0.83 6.25 -11.80
CA LYS A 175 1.54 7.18 -10.90
C LYS A 175 0.61 7.66 -9.82
N LEU A 176 1.08 7.67 -8.58
CA LEU A 176 0.39 8.36 -7.49
C LEU A 176 0.41 9.87 -7.78
N VAL A 177 -0.77 10.49 -7.95
CA VAL A 177 -0.89 11.93 -8.25
C VAL A 177 -1.33 12.75 -7.05
N GLU A 178 -2.16 12.16 -6.19
CA GLU A 178 -2.82 12.86 -5.09
C GLU A 178 -3.12 11.88 -3.94
N THR A 179 -3.18 12.41 -2.73
CA THR A 179 -3.58 11.66 -1.52
C THR A 179 -4.63 12.48 -0.80
N LEU A 180 -5.82 11.91 -0.64
CA LEU A 180 -7.00 12.55 -0.08
C LEU A 180 -7.22 12.08 1.38
N PRO A 181 -7.36 13.01 2.35
CA PRO A 181 -7.73 12.71 3.74
C PRO A 181 -8.98 11.84 3.91
N HIS A 182 -9.11 11.14 5.04
CA HIS A 182 -10.33 10.36 5.36
C HIS A 182 -11.59 11.23 5.53
N GLU A 183 -11.42 12.51 5.82
CA GLU A 183 -12.52 13.47 5.97
C GLU A 183 -12.88 14.15 4.63
N THR A 184 -12.34 13.67 3.51
CA THR A 184 -12.64 14.22 2.18
C THR A 184 -14.13 14.12 1.89
N THR A 185 -14.71 15.27 1.57
CA THR A 185 -16.12 15.43 1.25
C THR A 185 -16.44 14.90 -0.15
N PRO A 186 -17.71 14.57 -0.45
CA PRO A 186 -18.11 14.17 -1.79
C PRO A 186 -17.73 15.20 -2.87
N GLU A 187 -17.85 16.50 -2.56
CA GLU A 187 -17.52 17.60 -3.47
C GLU A 187 -16.03 17.68 -3.78
N GLU A 188 -15.18 17.43 -2.79
CA GLU A 188 -13.73 17.37 -2.97
C GLU A 188 -13.32 16.16 -3.81
N PHE A 189 -13.92 14.99 -3.59
CA PHE A 189 -13.70 13.81 -4.45
C PHE A 189 -14.05 14.10 -5.91
N LEU A 190 -15.21 14.73 -6.16
CA LEU A 190 -15.61 15.13 -7.51
C LEU A 190 -14.66 16.15 -8.12
N THR A 191 -14.17 17.10 -7.33
CA THR A 191 -13.22 18.13 -7.79
C THR A 191 -11.88 17.50 -8.16
N SER A 192 -11.36 16.59 -7.32
CA SER A 192 -10.16 15.80 -7.59
C SER A 192 -10.33 15.03 -8.91
N PHE A 193 -11.43 14.28 -9.06
CA PHE A 193 -11.66 13.45 -10.25
C PHE A 193 -11.78 14.28 -11.53
N LYS A 194 -12.55 15.37 -11.51
CA LYS A 194 -12.69 16.25 -12.68
C LYS A 194 -11.38 16.92 -13.07
N SER A 195 -10.58 17.31 -12.08
CA SER A 195 -9.24 17.86 -12.32
C SER A 195 -8.31 16.81 -12.94
N ALA A 196 -8.40 15.56 -12.48
CA ALA A 196 -7.64 14.44 -13.00
C ALA A 196 -7.98 14.15 -14.48
N LEU A 197 -9.27 14.14 -14.85
CA LEU A 197 -9.68 13.99 -16.25
C LEU A 197 -9.13 15.09 -17.16
N GLN A 198 -9.11 16.35 -16.70
CA GLN A 198 -8.56 17.46 -17.49
C GLN A 198 -7.04 17.36 -17.67
N GLN A 199 -6.31 16.81 -16.69
CA GLN A 199 -4.87 16.61 -16.81
C GLN A 199 -4.51 15.58 -17.88
N ASN A 200 -5.27 14.49 -18.02
CA ASN A 200 -5.07 13.51 -19.08
C ASN A 200 -5.25 14.13 -20.47
N VAL A 201 -6.32 14.92 -20.68
CA VAL A 201 -6.57 15.60 -21.96
C VAL A 201 -5.39 16.48 -22.36
N ASN A 202 -4.81 17.22 -21.41
CA ASN A 202 -3.67 18.09 -21.68
C ASN A 202 -2.36 17.31 -21.94
N GLN A 203 -2.17 16.14 -21.31
CA GLN A 203 -1.01 15.27 -21.56
C GLN A 203 -1.08 14.65 -22.96
N ASP A 204 -2.25 14.15 -23.37
CA ASP A 204 -2.46 13.50 -24.66
C ASP A 204 -2.30 14.48 -25.83
N LEU A 205 -2.81 15.70 -25.69
CA LEU A 205 -2.64 16.78 -26.67
C LEU A 205 -1.17 17.17 -26.85
N ASN A 206 -0.39 17.18 -25.77
CA ASN A 206 1.03 17.52 -25.83
C ASN A 206 1.89 16.38 -26.43
N GLN A 207 1.44 15.13 -26.35
CA GLN A 207 2.11 13.99 -27.00
C GLN A 207 1.79 13.88 -28.50
N THR A 208 0.63 14.36 -28.96
CA THR A 208 0.27 14.34 -30.39
C THR A 208 0.87 15.50 -31.20
N LEU A 209 1.42 16.51 -30.52
CA LEU A 209 2.04 17.70 -31.14
C LEU A 209 3.57 17.63 -31.23
N ASN A 210 4.20 16.54 -30.79
CA ASN A 210 5.64 16.27 -30.89
C ASN A 210 5.91 15.01 -31.72
#